data_AF-A0A9W9JFR0-F1
#
_entry.id   AF-A0A9W9JFR0-F1
#
_cell.length_a   1.000
_cell.length_b   1.000
_cell.length_c   1.000
_cell.angle_alpha   90.00
_cell.angle_beta   90.00
_cell.angle_gamma   90.00
#
_symmetry.space_group_name_H-M   'P 1'
#
loop_
_entity.id
_entity.type
_entity.pdbx_description
1 polymer ?
#
loop_
_entity_poly.entity_id
_entity_poly.type
_entity_poly.pdbx_seq_one_letter_code
_entity_poly.pdbx_strand_id
1 'polypeptide(L)'
;MKNAVDHPGLRLRISDFTYKELAQKEMGDEDTDISISGIQLCQYLDTADSKVERALGEQSLAKDVKKRKRSETPPEDIRAGDEAKYAEQEEREARGS
;
A
#
# COMPACT_ATOMS: atom_id res chain seq x y z
N MET A 1 15.52 -6.03 23.05
CA MET A 1 15.42 -4.81 23.86
C MET A 1 15.45 -3.64 22.87
N LYS A 2 14.29 -3.11 22.46
CA LYS A 2 14.25 -2.03 21.45
C LYS A 2 14.76 -0.75 22.13
N ASN A 3 15.82 -0.15 21.59
CA ASN A 3 16.44 1.06 22.11
C ASN A 3 15.40 2.18 22.12
N ALA A 4 14.98 2.63 23.31
CA ALA A 4 14.18 3.84 23.46
C ALA A 4 15.12 5.02 23.25
N VAL A 5 15.39 5.36 21.99
CA VAL A 5 16.00 6.65 21.67
C VAL A 5 14.96 7.70 22.05
N ASP A 6 15.37 8.83 22.59
CA ASP A 6 14.46 9.96 22.85
C ASP A 6 14.24 10.72 21.53
N HIS A 7 13.69 10.02 20.54
CA HIS A 7 13.34 10.60 19.26
C HIS A 7 12.01 11.37 19.41
N PRO A 8 11.90 12.58 18.82
CA PRO A 8 10.76 13.48 18.96
C PRO A 8 9.43 12.95 18.38
N GLY A 9 9.38 11.66 18.03
CA GLY A 9 8.19 11.02 17.50
C GLY A 9 7.89 11.44 16.07
N LEU A 10 6.64 11.22 15.66
CA LEU A 10 6.12 11.61 14.36
C LEU A 10 5.35 12.93 14.52
N ARG A 11 5.64 13.91 13.67
CA ARG A 11 4.84 15.13 13.52
C ARG A 11 4.25 15.14 12.12
N LEU A 12 2.93 15.28 12.05
CA LEU A 12 2.18 15.30 10.81
C LEU A 12 1.36 16.59 10.73
N ARG A 13 1.25 17.15 9.53
CA ARG A 13 0.27 18.21 9.25
C ARG A 13 -0.86 17.64 8.41
N ILE A 14 -2.07 18.13 8.63
CA ILE A 14 -3.22 17.65 7.87
C ILE A 14 -3.09 18.13 6.42
N SER A 15 -2.53 19.32 6.22
CA SER A 15 -2.14 19.85 4.91
C SER A 15 -1.17 18.97 4.11
N ASP A 16 -0.43 18.05 4.74
CA ASP A 16 0.41 17.09 4.01
C ASP A 16 -0.42 15.98 3.31
N PHE A 17 -1.66 15.76 3.77
CA PHE A 17 -2.55 14.68 3.30
C PHE A 17 -3.82 15.18 2.62
N THR A 18 -4.01 16.49 2.49
CA THR A 18 -5.17 17.10 1.82
C THR A 18 -4.77 18.25 0.92
N TYR A 19 -5.70 18.73 0.09
CA TYR A 19 -5.48 19.93 -0.72
C TYR A 19 -5.29 21.15 0.17
N LYS A 20 -4.21 21.90 -0.06
CA LYS A 20 -3.84 23.06 0.78
C LYS A 20 -4.98 24.07 0.96
N GLU A 21 -5.75 24.33 -0.10
CA GLU A 21 -6.90 25.25 -0.05
C GLU A 21 -8.03 24.72 0.84
N LEU A 22 -8.26 23.41 0.84
CA LEU A 22 -9.23 22.77 1.74
C LEU A 22 -8.71 22.76 3.18
N ALA A 23 -7.43 22.43 3.39
CA ALA A 23 -6.80 22.48 4.72
C ALA A 23 -6.96 23.86 5.36
N GLN A 24 -6.61 24.92 4.62
CA GLN A 24 -6.70 26.29 5.12
C GLN A 24 -8.14 26.76 5.30
N LYS A 25 -9.06 26.39 4.40
CA LYS A 25 -10.46 26.80 4.49
C LYS A 25 -11.19 26.15 5.66
N GLU A 26 -10.91 24.88 5.90
CA GLU A 26 -11.71 24.05 6.80
C GLU A 26 -11.09 23.95 8.20
N MET A 27 -9.76 24.05 8.30
CA MET A 27 -9.05 24.01 9.58
C MET A 27 -8.39 25.34 9.95
N GLY A 28 -8.12 26.24 9.00
CA GLY A 28 -7.53 27.55 9.31
C GLY A 28 -6.21 27.43 10.08
N ASP A 29 -6.16 28.01 11.29
CA ASP A 29 -5.01 27.94 12.21
C ASP A 29 -4.96 26.62 13.01
N GLU A 30 -6.02 25.80 12.91
CA GLU A 30 -6.10 24.46 13.47
C GLU A 30 -5.49 23.37 12.58
N ASP A 31 -4.77 23.72 11.48
CA ASP A 31 -3.78 22.83 10.82
C ASP A 31 -2.58 22.60 11.76
N THR A 32 -2.92 22.15 12.96
CA THR A 32 -2.07 21.97 14.11
C THR A 32 -1.27 20.71 13.88
N ASP A 33 0.01 20.76 14.25
CA ASP A 33 0.87 19.59 14.16
C ASP A 33 0.28 18.45 15.02
N ILE A 34 -0.07 17.34 14.38
CA ILE A 34 -0.38 16.09 15.05
C ILE A 34 0.94 15.46 15.47
N SER A 35 1.24 15.47 16.78
CA SER A 35 2.43 14.85 17.33
C SER A 35 2.12 13.51 18.00
N ILE A 36 2.83 12.46 17.60
CA ILE A 36 2.77 11.14 18.22
C ILE A 36 4.15 10.82 18.76
N SER A 37 4.28 10.57 20.06
CA SER A 37 5.58 10.20 20.65
C SER A 37 6.12 8.90 20.06
N GLY A 38 7.44 8.70 20.05
CA GLY A 38 8.05 7.46 19.56
C GLY A 38 7.54 6.21 20.30
N ILE A 39 7.26 6.34 21.61
CA ILE A 39 6.70 5.25 22.42
C ILE A 39 5.29 4.88 21.94
N GLN A 40 4.41 5.88 21.75
CA GLN A 40 3.06 5.65 21.25
C GLN A 40 3.07 5.07 19.83
N LEU A 41 3.96 5.56 18.97
CA LEU A 41 4.10 5.04 17.62
C LEU A 41 4.45 3.55 17.64
N CYS A 42 5.45 3.15 18.45
CA CYS A 42 5.79 1.74 18.63
C CYS A 42 4.61 0.91 19.12
N GLN A 43 3.83 1.41 20.08
CA GLN A 43 2.64 0.71 20.57
C GLN A 43 1.56 0.54 19.51
N TYR A 44 1.31 1.56 18.67
CA TYR A 44 0.38 1.46 17.55
C TYR A 44 0.82 0.42 16.53
N LEU A 45 2.11 0.42 16.17
CA LEU A 45 2.67 -0.55 15.23
C LEU A 45 2.57 -1.98 15.78
N ASP A 46 3.01 -2.21 17.03
CA ASP A 46 2.95 -3.54 17.65
C ASP A 46 1.48 -4.03 17.74
N THR A 47 0.52 -3.13 17.97
CA THR A 47 -0.92 -3.45 17.98
C THR A 47 -1.45 -3.78 16.59
N ALA A 48 -1.05 -3.04 15.56
CA ALA A 48 -1.45 -3.27 14.18
C ALA A 48 -0.92 -4.62 13.67
N ASP A 49 0.37 -4.88 13.89
CA ASP A 49 1.01 -6.15 13.55
C ASP A 49 0.30 -7.33 14.25
N SER A 50 -0.01 -7.18 15.54
CA SER A 50 -0.75 -8.21 16.29
C SER A 50 -2.14 -8.51 15.71
N LYS A 51 -2.82 -7.52 15.13
CA LYS A 51 -4.12 -7.72 14.46
C LYS A 51 -3.97 -8.42 13.12
N VAL A 52 -2.94 -8.07 12.35
CA VAL A 52 -2.63 -8.70 11.06
C VAL A 52 -2.27 -10.17 11.27
N GLU A 53 -1.40 -10.47 12.23
CA GLU A 53 -1.02 -11.84 12.57
C GLU A 53 -2.22 -12.68 13.02
N ARG A 54 -3.13 -12.10 13.82
CA ARG A 54 -4.38 -12.79 14.18
C ARG A 54 -5.27 -13.04 12.97
N ALA A 55 -5.44 -12.07 12.10
CA ALA A 55 -6.24 -12.22 10.89
C ALA A 55 -5.65 -13.27 9.93
N LEU A 56 -4.32 -13.32 9.76
CA LEU A 56 -3.66 -14.35 8.96
C LEU A 56 -3.75 -15.74 9.62
N GLY A 57 -3.59 -15.80 10.95
CA GLY A 57 -3.77 -17.04 11.71
C GLY A 57 -5.18 -17.61 11.58
N GLU A 58 -6.20 -16.75 11.60
CA GLU A 58 -7.61 -17.10 11.38
C GLU A 58 -7.91 -17.45 9.91
N GLN A 59 -7.17 -16.88 8.95
CA GLN A 59 -7.22 -17.27 7.53
C GLN A 59 -6.45 -18.55 7.22
N SER A 60 -5.87 -19.22 8.21
CA SER A 60 -5.33 -20.57 8.00
C SER A 60 -6.47 -21.48 7.53
N LEU A 61 -6.46 -21.75 6.22
CA LEU A 61 -7.43 -22.62 5.56
C LEU A 61 -7.59 -23.89 6.39
N ALA A 62 -8.84 -24.27 6.64
CA ALA A 62 -9.17 -25.50 7.35
C ALA A 62 -8.23 -26.63 6.89
N LYS A 63 -7.67 -27.38 7.84
CA LYS A 63 -6.62 -28.40 7.61
C LYS A 63 -6.94 -29.42 6.50
N ASP A 64 -8.19 -29.49 6.05
CA ASP A 64 -8.71 -30.42 5.04
C ASP A 64 -9.19 -29.76 3.74
N VAL A 65 -8.70 -28.58 3.35
CA VAL A 65 -8.95 -28.06 2.00
C VAL A 65 -8.12 -28.86 0.98
N LYS A 66 -8.73 -29.91 0.42
CA LYS A 66 -8.17 -30.70 -0.69
C LYS A 66 -8.06 -29.79 -1.93
N LYS A 67 -6.91 -29.14 -2.10
CA LYS A 67 -6.61 -28.29 -3.27
C LYS A 67 -6.87 -29.09 -4.54
N ARG A 68 -7.82 -28.66 -5.36
CA ARG A 68 -8.02 -29.24 -6.70
C ARG A 68 -6.78 -28.89 -7.52
N LYS A 69 -6.16 -29.89 -8.16
CA LYS A 69 -5.08 -29.64 -9.12
C LYS A 69 -5.61 -28.68 -10.19
N ARG A 70 -4.96 -27.53 -10.34
CA ARG A 70 -5.17 -26.67 -11.51
C ARG A 70 -4.70 -27.47 -12.71
N SER A 71 -5.51 -27.54 -13.76
CA SER A 71 -5.05 -28.06 -15.06
C SER A 71 -3.82 -27.23 -15.48
N GLU A 72 -2.84 -27.91 -16.05
CA GLU A 72 -1.64 -27.29 -16.61
C GLU A 72 -2.05 -26.11 -17.48
N THR A 73 -1.57 -24.91 -17.14
CA THR A 73 -1.75 -23.74 -18.01
C THR A 73 -0.96 -24.04 -19.27
N PRO A 74 -1.57 -24.03 -20.47
CA PRO A 74 -0.85 -24.25 -21.70
C PRO A 74 0.33 -23.27 -21.81
N PRO A 75 1.47 -23.69 -22.39
CA PRO A 75 2.60 -22.80 -22.62
C PRO A 75 2.17 -21.59 -23.44
N GLU A 76 2.54 -20.39 -23.00
CA GLU A 76 2.38 -19.20 -23.82
C GLU A 76 3.40 -19.25 -24.97
N ASP A 77 2.89 -19.33 -26.20
CA ASP A 77 3.69 -19.31 -27.42
C ASP A 77 3.87 -17.85 -27.85
N ILE A 78 4.81 -17.13 -27.19
CA ILE A 78 5.16 -15.75 -27.55
C ILE A 78 5.97 -15.83 -28.85
N ARG A 79 5.36 -15.46 -29.97
CA ARG A 79 6.00 -15.47 -31.28
C ARG A 79 6.67 -14.13 -31.51
N ALA A 80 7.79 -14.13 -32.24
CA ALA A 80 8.49 -12.90 -32.63
C ALA A 80 7.62 -11.89 -33.41
N GLY A 81 6.45 -12.30 -33.90
CA GLY A 81 5.46 -11.42 -34.55
C GLY A 81 4.44 -10.76 -33.59
N ASP A 82 4.44 -11.12 -32.30
CA ASP A 82 3.55 -10.50 -31.32
C ASP A 82 3.98 -9.07 -30.98
N GLU A 83 5.29 -8.77 -31.06
CA GLU A 83 5.86 -7.43 -30.86
C GLU A 83 5.39 -6.41 -31.91
N ALA A 84 5.23 -6.85 -33.17
CA ALA A 84 4.82 -5.98 -34.27
C ALA A 84 3.39 -5.43 -34.11
N LYS A 85 2.49 -6.17 -33.43
CA LYS A 85 1.12 -5.72 -33.18
C LYS A 85 1.05 -4.60 -32.15
N TYR A 86 1.95 -4.62 -31.15
CA TYR A 86 1.98 -3.58 -30.12
C TYR A 86 2.67 -2.30 -30.60
N ALA A 87 3.65 -2.43 -31.51
CA ALA A 87 4.33 -1.29 -32.11
C ALA A 87 3.40 -0.37 -32.92
N GLU A 88 2.50 -0.93 -33.74
CA GLU A 88 1.54 -0.11 -34.51
C GLU A 88 0.51 0.60 -33.61
N GLN A 89 0.14 -0.01 -32.48
CA GLN A 89 -0.81 0.58 -31.54
C GLN A 89 -0.18 1.73 -30.74
N GLU A 90 1.07 1.57 -30.31
CA GLU A 90 1.84 2.63 -29.66
C GLU A 90 2.07 3.84 -30.59
N GLU A 91 2.37 3.62 -31.87
CA GLU A 91 2.53 4.72 -32.84
C GLU A 91 1.22 5.46 -33.09
N ARG A 92 0.09 4.75 -33.14
CA ARG A 92 -1.23 5.35 -33.38
C ARG A 92 -1.71 6.18 -32.18
N GLU A 93 -1.34 5.78 -30.95
CA GLU A 93 -1.61 6.55 -29.73
C GLU A 93 -0.66 7.76 -29.59
N ALA A 94 0.61 7.63 -29.99
CA ALA A 94 1.58 8.73 -29.95
C ALA A 94 1.29 9.85 -30.98
N ARG A 95 0.68 9.51 -32.13
CA ARG A 95 0.29 10.50 -33.16
C ARG A 95 -1.08 11.15 -32.91
N GLY A 96 -1.79 10.73 -31.86
CA GLY A 96 -3.13 11.22 -31.50
C GLY A 96 -3.17 12.27 -30.37
N SER A 97 -2.02 12.76 -29.89
CA SER A 97 -1.92 13.85 -28.91
C SER A 97 -1.71 15.21 -29.57
#